data_AF-A0A254ULV7-F1
#
_entry.id   AF-A0A254ULV7-F1
#
_cell.length_a   1.000
_cell.length_b   1.000
_cell.length_c   1.000
_cell.angle_alpha   90.00
_cell.angle_beta   90.00
_cell.angle_gamma   90.00
#
_symmetry.space_group_name_H-M   'P 1'
#
loop_
_entity.id
_entity.type
_entity.pdbx_description
1 polymer ?
#
loop_
_entity_poly.entity_id
_entity_poly.type
_entity_poly.pdbx_seq_one_letter_code
_entity_poly.pdbx_strand_id
1 'polypeptide(L)' 'MRLFGIIYALAGPTLAGILIIAVLTMNMVTTNAIIVSAVIGFLVALPIAWFVAKAIRENA' A
#
# COMPACT_ATOMS: atom_id res chain seq x y z
N MET A 1 16.84 9.55 -2.31
CA MET A 1 15.41 9.89 -2.56
C MET A 1 14.83 9.20 -3.79
N ARG A 2 15.57 8.99 -4.89
CA ARG A 2 15.05 8.29 -6.10
C ARG A 2 14.53 6.87 -5.84
N LEU A 3 15.27 6.05 -5.10
CA LEU A 3 14.84 4.67 -4.80
C LEU A 3 13.54 4.63 -3.98
N PHE A 4 13.47 5.43 -2.92
CA PHE A 4 12.32 5.50 -2.02
C PHE A 4 11.03 5.90 -2.76
N GLY A 5 11.12 6.92 -3.63
CA GLY A 5 9.97 7.39 -4.41
C GLY A 5 9.42 6.33 -5.36
N ILE A 6 10.29 5.54 -5.99
CA ILE A 6 9.88 4.45 -6.89
C ILE A 6 9.22 3.31 -6.10
N ILE A 7 9.82 2.91 -4.97
CA ILE A 7 9.25 1.87 -4.10
C ILE A 7 7.87 2.29 -3.60
N TYR A 8 7.71 3.54 -3.14
CA TYR A 8 6.43 4.04 -2.65
C TYR A 8 5.38 4.17 -3.76
N ALA A 9 5.77 4.66 -4.94
CA ALA A 9 4.87 4.76 -6.09
C ALA A 9 4.34 3.40 -6.57
N LEU A 10 5.09 2.31 -6.35
CA LEU A 10 4.64 0.96 -6.63
C LEU A 10 3.86 0.34 -5.45
N ALA A 11 4.40 0.45 -4.24
CA ALA A 11 3.84 -0.15 -3.02
C ALA A 11 2.50 0.46 -2.61
N GLY A 12 2.32 1.77 -2.80
CA GLY A 12 1.09 2.50 -2.52
C GLY A 12 -0.14 1.90 -3.22
N PRO A 13 -0.20 1.93 -4.56
CA PRO A 13 -1.34 1.40 -5.30
C PRO A 13 -1.47 -0.12 -5.18
N THR A 14 -0.38 -0.89 -5.01
CA THR A 14 -0.48 -2.34 -4.79
C THR A 14 -1.12 -2.69 -3.45
N LEU A 15 -0.70 -2.06 -2.35
CA LEU A 15 -1.30 -2.28 -1.02
C LEU A 15 -2.75 -1.81 -0.96
N ALA A 16 -3.05 -0.66 -1.56
CA ALA A 16 -4.43 -0.18 -1.69
C ALA A 16 -5.29 -1.19 -2.47
N GLY A 17 -4.80 -1.69 -3.61
CA GLY A 17 -5.49 -2.69 -4.41
C GLY A 17 -5.75 -4.00 -3.64
N ILE A 18 -4.76 -4.52 -2.91
CA ILE A 18 -4.89 -5.73 -2.09
C ILE A 18 -5.99 -5.57 -1.05
N LEU A 19 -6.03 -4.44 -0.33
CA LEU A 19 -7.06 -4.21 0.69
C LEU A 19 -8.45 -4.03 0.10
N ILE A 20 -8.56 -3.37 -1.05
CA ILE A 20 -9.84 -3.25 -1.79
C ILE A 20 -10.33 -4.66 -2.17
N ILE A 21 -9.46 -5.51 -2.74
CA ILE A 21 -9.82 -6.89 -3.10
C ILE A 21 -10.25 -7.69 -1.86
N ALA A 22 -9.53 -7.56 -0.74
CA ALA A 22 -9.86 -8.25 0.50
C ALA A 22 -11.27 -7.89 1.00
N VAL A 23 -11.62 -6.61 1.01
CA VAL A 23 -12.94 -6.13 1.46
C VAL A 23 -14.05 -6.52 0.49
N LEU A 24 -13.80 -6.48 -0.83
CA LEU A 24 -14.77 -6.98 -1.82
C LEU A 24 -14.99 -8.49 -1.69
N THR A 25 -13.96 -9.26 -1.35
CA THR A 25 -14.06 -10.72 -1.10
C THR A 25 -14.90 -11.02 0.14
N MET A 26 -14.91 -10.12 1.12
CA MET A 26 -15.81 -10.19 2.29
C MET A 26 -17.26 -9.76 1.99
N ASN A 27 -17.63 -9.62 0.71
CA ASN A 27 -18.95 -9.16 0.26
C ASN A 27 -19.28 -7.71 0.64
N MET A 28 -18.28 -6.91 1.06
CA MET A 28 -18.47 -5.51 1.45
C MET A 28 -18.35 -4.58 0.23
N VAL A 29 -19.40 -4.52 -0.58
CA VAL A 29 -19.45 -3.75 -1.85
C VAL A 29 -19.94 -2.30 -1.63
N THR A 30 -19.81 -1.77 -0.41
CA THR A 30 -20.22 -0.38 -0.11
C THR A 30 -19.11 0.58 -0.52
N THR A 31 -19.46 1.70 -1.16
CA THR A 31 -18.51 2.76 -1.57
C THR A 31 -17.62 3.22 -0.41
N ASN A 32 -18.21 3.40 0.78
CA ASN A 32 -17.46 3.78 1.98
C ASN A 32 -16.41 2.74 2.38
N ALA A 33 -16.72 1.45 2.27
CA ALA A 33 -15.80 0.37 2.62
C ALA A 33 -14.59 0.36 1.68
N ILE A 34 -14.81 0.56 0.38
CA ILE A 34 -13.75 0.63 -0.64
C ILE A 34 -12.82 1.82 -0.37
N ILE A 35 -13.39 3.02 -0.14
CA ILE A 35 -12.61 4.23 0.11
C ILE A 35 -11.78 4.09 1.39
N VAL A 36 -12.39 3.62 2.49
CA VAL A 36 -11.69 3.41 3.75
C VAL A 36 -10.54 2.40 3.59
N SER A 37 -10.77 1.31 2.86
CA SER A 37 -9.74 0.31 2.58
C SER A 37 -8.58 0.88 1.77
N ALA A 38 -8.89 1.69 0.76
CA ALA A 38 -7.89 2.37 -0.06
C ALA A 38 -7.03 3.33 0.78
N VAL A 39 -7.67 4.14 1.63
CA VAL A 39 -6.98 5.09 2.53
C VAL A 39 -6.10 4.35 3.53
N ILE A 40 -6.61 3.27 4.15
CA ILE A 40 -5.82 2.44 5.06
C ILE A 40 -4.62 1.84 4.31
N GLY A 41 -4.81 1.34 3.09
CA GLY A 41 -3.73 0.76 2.29
C GLY A 41 -2.64 1.76 1.95
N PHE A 42 -3.04 3.00 1.67
CA PHE A 42 -2.11 4.10 1.40
C PHE A 42 -1.34 4.53 2.65
N LEU A 43 -2.01 4.57 3.81
CA LEU A 43 -1.37 4.86 5.10
C LEU A 43 -0.39 3.76 5.51
N VAL A 44 -0.75 2.50 5.28
CA VAL A 44 0.11 1.33 5.56
C VAL A 44 1.26 1.22 4.55
N ALA A 45 1.10 1.74 3.33
CA ALA A 45 2.17 1.79 2.35
C ALA A 45 3.32 2.73 2.71
N LEU A 46 3.07 3.79 3.50
CA LEU A 46 4.12 4.70 3.99
C LEU A 46 5.19 3.99 4.83
N PRO A 47 4.86 3.29 5.94
CA PRO A 47 5.85 2.56 6.72
C PRO A 47 6.45 1.40 5.93
N ILE A 48 5.67 0.69 5.12
CA ILE A 48 6.17 -0.44 4.31
C ILE A 48 7.22 0.04 3.30
N ALA A 49 6.96 1.14 2.58
CA ALA A 49 7.94 1.72 1.67
C ALA A 49 9.23 2.13 2.41
N TRP A 50 9.12 2.60 3.65
CA TRP A 50 10.28 2.87 4.52
C TRP A 50 11.09 1.62 4.84
N PHE A 51 10.44 0.55 5.28
CA PHE A 51 11.12 -0.71 5.58
C PHE A 51 11.77 -1.33 4.35
N VAL A 52 11.07 -1.37 3.21
CA VAL A 52 11.59 -1.94 1.97
C VAL A 52 12.75 -1.10 1.42
N ALA A 53 12.63 0.23 1.41
CA ALA A 53 13.72 1.10 0.98
C ALA A 53 14.96 0.98 1.89
N LYS A 54 14.76 0.81 3.21
CA LYS A 54 15.85 0.56 4.16
C LYS A 54 16.53 -0.78 3.88
N ALA A 55 15.75 -1.85 3.72
CA ALA A 55 16.26 -3.19 3.41
C ALA A 55 17.08 -3.21 2.10
N ILE A 56 16.61 -2.52 1.06
CA ILE A 56 17.35 -2.45 -0.21
C ILE A 56 18.64 -1.65 -0.06
N ARG A 57 18.66 -0.57 0.73
CA ARG A 57 19.89 0.20 0.99
C ARG A 57 20.91 -0.53 1.85
N GLU A 58 20.47 -1.46 2.69
CA GLU A 58 21.34 -2.22 3.60
C GLU A 58 21.96 -3.44 2.92
N ASN A 59 21.31 -3.97 1.86
CA ASN A 59 21.78 -5.09 1.06
C ASN A 59 22.51 -4.67 -0.24
N ALA A 60 22.77 -3.38 -0.45
CA ALA A 60 23.47 -2.82 -1.60
C ALA A 60 24.82 -2.24 -1.18
#